data_AF-A0A1R1JJN0-F1
#
_entry.id   AF-A0A1R1JJN0-F1
#
_cell.length_a   1.000
_cell.length_b   1.000
_cell.length_c   1.000
_cell.angle_alpha   90.00
_cell.angle_beta   90.00
_cell.angle_gamma   90.00
#
_symmetry.space_group_name_H-M   'P 1'
#
loop_
_entity.id
_entity.type
_entity.pdbx_description
1 polymer ?
#
loop_
_entity_poly.entity_id
_entity_poly.type
_entity_poly.pdbx_seq_one_letter_code
_entity_poly.pdbx_strand_id
1 'polypeptide(L)'
;MRVRLLLADASAESLRDWKAAAQDALGKIAPGCKFSVDIERAGDCASFLTQQVDLVGAAPQLIIAAQLWPDDETKQTFSEGAAALLIEPAGGRAGHVFRPMTAAANTLEAALQQLVHMQISPDRITHTWFTRCEAESGAITSALISDPKARLIERHFDHITGEPGPATSWIALATALEASHESGPQVVAWREPDDESLHLCMVGAAQPHASQKEF
;
A
#
# COMPACT_ATOMS: atom_id res chain seq x y z
N MET A 1 -1.82 -10.94 -18.47
CA MET A 1 -1.67 -10.29 -17.15
C MET A 1 -2.55 -9.06 -17.10
N ARG A 2 -3.32 -8.89 -16.03
CA ARG A 2 -4.16 -7.71 -15.85
C ARG A 2 -3.33 -6.61 -15.19
N VAL A 3 -3.49 -5.39 -15.68
CA VAL A 3 -2.86 -4.18 -15.13
C VAL A 3 -3.97 -3.19 -14.85
N ARG A 4 -4.03 -2.68 -13.63
CA ARG A 4 -4.92 -1.58 -13.25
C ARG A 4 -4.09 -0.32 -13.11
N LEU A 5 -4.40 0.66 -13.93
CA LEU A 5 -3.79 1.98 -13.89
C LEU A 5 -4.73 2.93 -13.15
N LEU A 6 -4.33 3.32 -11.95
CA LEU A 6 -5.04 4.21 -11.04
C LEU A 6 -4.47 5.61 -11.18
N LEU A 7 -5.18 6.46 -11.93
CA LEU A 7 -4.80 7.86 -12.14
C LEU A 7 -5.83 8.76 -11.47
N ALA A 8 -5.33 9.67 -10.65
CA ALA A 8 -6.13 10.72 -10.05
C ALA A 8 -6.20 11.93 -10.99
N ASP A 9 -7.37 12.56 -11.05
CA ASP A 9 -7.66 13.82 -11.75
C ASP A 9 -7.26 13.92 -13.24
N ALA A 10 -6.96 12.80 -13.89
CA ALA A 10 -6.65 12.78 -15.32
C ALA A 10 -7.92 12.93 -16.20
N SER A 11 -7.81 13.77 -17.22
CA SER A 11 -8.85 13.98 -18.23
C SER A 11 -9.09 12.69 -19.04
N ALA A 12 -10.28 12.52 -19.64
CA ALA A 12 -10.59 11.34 -20.44
C ALA A 12 -9.62 11.11 -21.62
N GLU A 13 -9.03 12.19 -22.16
CA GLU A 13 -8.00 12.12 -23.18
C GLU A 13 -6.66 11.64 -22.59
N SER A 14 -6.22 12.27 -21.50
CA SER A 14 -5.01 11.87 -20.76
C SER A 14 -5.05 10.39 -20.33
N LEU A 15 -6.21 9.91 -19.86
CA LEU A 15 -6.40 8.49 -19.51
C LEU A 15 -6.09 7.57 -20.73
N ARG A 16 -6.60 7.90 -21.92
CA ARG A 16 -6.34 7.08 -23.12
C ARG A 16 -4.86 7.06 -23.48
N ASP A 17 -4.20 8.19 -23.42
CA ASP A 17 -2.78 8.32 -23.73
C ASP A 17 -1.92 7.53 -22.74
N TRP A 18 -2.24 7.63 -21.44
CA TRP A 18 -1.60 6.85 -20.39
C TRP A 18 -1.78 5.34 -20.56
N LYS A 19 -2.98 4.89 -20.96
CA LYS A 19 -3.20 3.47 -21.25
C LYS A 19 -2.38 3.00 -22.44
N ALA A 20 -2.34 3.78 -23.52
CA ALA A 20 -1.52 3.43 -24.68
C ALA A 20 -0.02 3.38 -24.32
N ALA A 21 0.46 4.37 -23.55
CA ALA A 21 1.83 4.44 -23.06
C ALA A 21 2.17 3.25 -22.15
N ALA A 22 1.30 2.89 -21.22
CA ALA A 22 1.48 1.74 -20.34
C ALA A 22 1.52 0.42 -21.14
N GLN A 23 0.63 0.25 -22.12
CA GLN A 23 0.62 -0.94 -22.98
C GLN A 23 1.91 -1.08 -23.80
N ASP A 24 2.37 0.02 -24.40
CA ASP A 24 3.61 0.06 -25.17
C ASP A 24 4.83 -0.23 -24.29
N ALA A 25 4.95 0.44 -23.14
CA ALA A 25 6.05 0.23 -22.20
C ALA A 25 6.13 -1.22 -21.70
N LEU A 26 5.00 -1.79 -21.27
CA LEU A 26 4.95 -3.18 -20.80
C LEU A 26 5.26 -4.17 -21.93
N GLY A 27 4.77 -3.92 -23.14
CA GLY A 27 5.05 -4.76 -24.31
C GLY A 27 6.54 -4.79 -24.69
N LYS A 28 7.24 -3.66 -24.50
CA LYS A 28 8.70 -3.57 -24.70
C LYS A 28 9.48 -4.30 -23.61
N ILE A 29 9.05 -4.20 -22.35
CA ILE A 29 9.74 -4.82 -21.21
C ILE A 29 9.58 -6.34 -21.22
N ALA A 30 8.41 -6.85 -21.59
CA ALA A 30 8.10 -8.28 -21.60
C ALA A 30 7.51 -8.72 -22.95
N PRO A 31 8.34 -8.77 -24.01
CA PRO A 31 7.89 -9.16 -25.35
C PRO A 31 7.43 -10.62 -25.35
N GLY A 32 6.12 -10.83 -25.47
CA GLY A 32 5.48 -12.15 -25.40
C GLY A 32 4.42 -12.26 -24.30
N CYS A 33 4.42 -11.34 -23.34
CA CYS A 33 3.34 -11.22 -22.37
C CYS A 33 2.18 -10.43 -22.95
N LYS A 34 0.95 -10.96 -22.81
CA LYS A 34 -0.28 -10.22 -23.15
C LYS A 34 -0.74 -9.42 -21.93
N PHE A 35 -0.71 -8.10 -22.03
CA PHE A 35 -1.20 -7.19 -21.00
C PHE A 35 -2.60 -6.67 -21.35
N SER A 36 -3.51 -6.70 -20.37
CA SER A 36 -4.78 -5.98 -20.42
C SER A 36 -4.71 -4.83 -19.43
N VAL A 37 -4.65 -3.60 -19.94
CA VAL A 37 -4.57 -2.39 -19.13
C VAL A 37 -5.98 -1.79 -18.99
N ASP A 38 -6.48 -1.82 -17.77
CA ASP A 38 -7.73 -1.21 -17.36
C ASP A 38 -7.41 0.06 -16.58
N ILE A 39 -8.14 1.14 -16.87
CA ILE A 39 -7.96 2.41 -16.17
C ILE A 39 -9.12 2.56 -15.21
N GLU A 40 -8.80 2.82 -13.95
CA GLU A 40 -9.76 3.12 -12.92
C GLU A 40 -9.37 4.47 -12.31
N ARG A 41 -10.35 5.23 -11.84
CA ARG A 41 -10.01 6.34 -10.93
C ARG A 41 -9.31 5.74 -9.72
N ALA A 42 -8.33 6.45 -9.19
CA ALA A 42 -7.69 6.04 -7.94
C ALA A 42 -8.75 5.92 -6.84
N GLY A 43 -9.18 4.67 -6.60
CA GLY A 43 -10.12 4.32 -5.56
C GLY A 43 -9.37 4.06 -4.26
N ASP A 44 -10.13 4.07 -3.17
CA ASP A 44 -9.68 3.72 -1.82
C ASP A 44 -8.85 2.41 -1.84
N CYS A 45 -7.57 2.52 -1.45
CA CYS A 45 -6.63 1.42 -1.41
C CYS A 45 -7.07 0.35 -0.41
N ALA A 46 -7.63 0.75 0.74
CA ALA A 46 -8.11 -0.16 1.76
C ALA A 46 -9.27 -1.02 1.25
N SER A 47 -10.24 -0.40 0.57
CA SER A 47 -11.35 -1.10 -0.08
C SER A 47 -10.86 -2.07 -1.14
N PHE A 48 -9.91 -1.67 -1.99
CA PHE A 48 -9.33 -2.56 -3.00
C PHE A 48 -8.66 -3.77 -2.35
N LEU A 49 -7.77 -3.56 -1.39
CA LEU A 49 -7.03 -4.64 -0.74
C LEU A 49 -7.98 -5.60 -0.01
N THR A 50 -8.99 -5.08 0.66
CA THR A 50 -10.03 -5.90 1.31
C THR A 50 -10.72 -6.82 0.32
N GLN A 51 -11.14 -6.28 -0.83
CA GLN A 51 -11.74 -7.08 -1.90
C GLN A 51 -10.79 -8.15 -2.41
N GLN A 52 -9.49 -7.84 -2.59
CA GLN A 52 -8.52 -8.84 -3.06
C GLN A 52 -8.33 -9.99 -2.06
N VAL A 53 -8.31 -9.73 -0.76
CA VAL A 53 -8.20 -10.79 0.25
C VAL A 53 -9.42 -11.73 0.23
N ASP A 54 -10.61 -11.21 -0.13
CA ASP A 54 -11.84 -12.01 -0.20
C ASP A 54 -11.93 -12.86 -1.49
N LEU A 55 -11.08 -12.62 -2.49
CA LEU A 55 -11.09 -13.39 -3.74
C LEU A 55 -10.33 -14.72 -3.60
N VAL A 56 -11.02 -15.82 -3.94
CA VAL A 56 -10.41 -17.16 -4.03
C VAL A 56 -9.97 -17.42 -5.47
N GLY A 57 -8.69 -17.72 -5.68
CA GLY A 57 -8.16 -18.13 -6.98
C GLY A 57 -8.13 -17.03 -8.05
N ALA A 58 -8.04 -15.76 -7.65
CA ALA A 58 -7.88 -14.67 -8.60
C ALA A 58 -6.60 -14.83 -9.44
N ALA A 59 -6.53 -14.17 -10.60
CA ALA A 59 -5.29 -14.09 -11.36
C ALA A 59 -4.40 -12.95 -10.80
N PRO A 60 -3.06 -13.06 -10.85
CA PRO A 60 -2.16 -11.96 -10.51
C PRO A 60 -2.50 -10.67 -11.25
N GLN A 61 -2.40 -9.55 -10.54
CA GLN A 61 -2.74 -8.22 -11.03
C GLN A 61 -1.62 -7.23 -10.69
N LEU A 62 -1.17 -6.45 -11.67
CA LEU A 62 -0.28 -5.32 -11.41
C LEU A 62 -1.12 -4.07 -11.20
N ILE A 63 -0.96 -3.43 -10.05
CA ILE A 63 -1.54 -2.15 -9.75
C ILE A 63 -0.47 -1.09 -9.97
N ILE A 64 -0.79 -0.06 -10.75
CA ILE A 64 0.05 1.12 -10.93
C ILE A 64 -0.78 2.32 -10.50
N ALA A 65 -0.42 2.94 -9.39
CA ALA A 65 -1.04 4.15 -8.90
C ALA A 65 -0.13 5.34 -9.17
N ALA A 66 -0.66 6.42 -9.74
CA ALA A 66 0.11 7.62 -9.98
C ALA A 66 -0.73 8.90 -9.85
N GLN A 67 -0.07 9.92 -9.31
CA GLN A 67 -0.50 11.31 -9.28
C GLN A 67 0.55 12.11 -10.04
N LEU A 68 0.16 12.78 -11.11
CA LEU A 68 1.06 13.53 -11.99
C LEU A 68 0.42 14.87 -12.33
N TRP A 69 1.23 15.91 -12.47
CA TRP A 69 0.75 17.19 -12.94
C TRP A 69 0.35 17.09 -14.41
N PRO A 70 -0.76 17.71 -14.81
CA PRO A 70 -1.02 17.99 -16.22
C PRO A 70 0.10 18.85 -16.80
N ASP A 71 0.50 18.57 -18.04
CA ASP A 71 1.59 19.28 -18.73
C ASP A 71 1.36 20.81 -18.85
N ASP A 72 0.09 21.25 -18.76
CA ASP A 72 -0.34 22.64 -18.88
C ASP A 72 -0.57 23.35 -17.53
N GLU A 73 -0.41 22.65 -16.40
CA GLU A 73 -0.68 23.23 -15.09
C GLU A 73 0.53 24.04 -14.56
N THR A 74 0.27 25.32 -14.24
CA THR A 74 1.32 26.26 -13.79
C THR A 74 1.43 26.38 -12.28
N LYS A 75 0.47 25.83 -11.52
CA LYS A 75 0.43 25.87 -10.07
C LYS A 75 0.34 24.46 -9.51
N GLN A 76 1.42 24.04 -8.87
CA GLN A 76 1.53 22.73 -8.24
C GLN A 76 0.84 22.75 -6.88
N THR A 77 -0.27 22.03 -6.74
CA THR A 77 -1.08 21.96 -5.49
C THR A 77 -0.91 20.65 -4.73
N PHE A 78 -0.33 19.65 -5.38
CA PHE A 78 0.00 18.32 -4.85
C PHE A 78 1.41 17.92 -5.33
N SER A 79 1.97 16.86 -4.76
CA SER A 79 3.26 16.30 -5.21
C SER A 79 3.06 15.21 -6.25
N GLU A 80 3.96 15.09 -7.22
CA GLU A 80 3.93 13.95 -8.14
C GLU A 80 4.47 12.69 -7.48
N GLY A 81 3.88 11.55 -7.77
CA GLY A 81 4.31 10.28 -7.22
C GLY A 81 3.66 9.10 -7.93
N ALA A 82 4.35 7.98 -7.93
CA ALA A 82 3.83 6.74 -8.47
C ALA A 82 4.32 5.53 -7.68
N ALA A 83 3.50 4.49 -7.64
CA ALA A 83 3.82 3.19 -7.08
C ALA A 83 3.30 2.06 -7.98
N ALA A 84 4.03 0.96 -8.00
CA ALA A 84 3.63 -0.25 -8.70
C ALA A 84 3.70 -1.45 -7.75
N LEU A 85 2.62 -2.20 -7.65
CA LEU A 85 2.48 -3.38 -6.78
C LEU A 85 1.94 -4.56 -7.61
N LEU A 86 2.71 -5.65 -7.66
CA LEU A 86 2.22 -6.91 -8.20
C LEU A 86 1.54 -7.69 -7.07
N ILE A 87 0.22 -7.86 -7.19
CA ILE A 87 -0.59 -8.57 -6.21
C ILE A 87 -0.91 -9.96 -6.75
N GLU A 88 -0.43 -10.98 -6.05
CA GLU A 88 -0.73 -12.37 -6.29
C GLU A 88 -1.65 -12.88 -5.18
N PRO A 89 -2.77 -13.55 -5.51
CA PRO A 89 -3.59 -14.20 -4.49
C PRO A 89 -2.83 -15.38 -3.88
N ALA A 90 -3.16 -15.70 -2.62
CA ALA A 90 -2.41 -16.55 -1.69
C ALA A 90 -1.58 -17.70 -2.31
N GLY A 91 -0.31 -17.81 -1.88
CA GLY A 91 0.62 -18.87 -2.30
C GLY A 91 1.87 -18.37 -3.06
N GLY A 92 1.98 -17.05 -3.27
CA GLY A 92 3.17 -16.43 -3.86
C GLY A 92 4.40 -16.50 -2.96
N ARG A 93 5.59 -16.42 -3.57
CA ARG A 93 6.89 -16.32 -2.86
C ARG A 93 7.27 -14.86 -2.54
N ALA A 94 6.37 -13.92 -2.79
CA ALA A 94 6.59 -12.49 -2.60
C ALA A 94 6.37 -12.08 -1.12
N GLY A 95 6.56 -10.79 -0.84
CA GLY A 95 6.10 -10.18 0.40
C GLY A 95 4.57 -10.27 0.53
N HIS A 96 4.09 -9.98 1.72
CA HIS A 96 2.69 -10.06 2.08
C HIS A 96 2.15 -8.68 2.51
N VAL A 97 0.96 -8.37 2.03
CA VAL A 97 0.15 -7.24 2.48
C VAL A 97 -1.10 -7.85 3.11
N PHE A 98 -1.33 -7.58 4.39
CA PHE A 98 -2.47 -8.12 5.12
C PHE A 98 -3.76 -7.36 4.77
N ARG A 99 -4.91 -7.89 5.22
CA ARG A 99 -6.19 -7.18 5.11
C ARG A 99 -6.11 -5.87 5.92
N PRO A 100 -6.35 -4.70 5.32
CA PRO A 100 -6.46 -3.47 6.08
C PRO A 100 -7.62 -3.53 7.08
N MET A 101 -7.41 -2.99 8.28
CA MET A 101 -8.49 -2.75 9.23
C MET A 101 -8.82 -1.27 9.27
N THR A 102 -10.12 -1.00 9.14
CA THR A 102 -10.66 0.35 9.20
C THR A 102 -11.15 0.63 10.62
N ALA A 103 -10.68 1.72 11.18
CA ALA A 103 -11.02 2.19 12.52
C ALA A 103 -11.61 3.60 12.45
N ALA A 104 -12.69 3.80 13.19
CA ALA A 104 -13.17 5.14 13.51
C ALA A 104 -12.46 5.64 14.78
N ALA A 105 -12.47 6.94 15.03
CA ALA A 105 -11.81 7.54 16.19
C ALA A 105 -12.22 6.90 17.53
N ASN A 106 -13.49 6.51 17.68
CA ASN A 106 -14.02 5.87 18.89
C ASN A 106 -13.77 4.34 18.96
N THR A 107 -13.26 3.71 17.91
CA THR A 107 -12.96 2.27 17.85
C THR A 107 -11.48 1.96 17.65
N LEU A 108 -10.62 2.98 17.62
CA LEU A 108 -9.19 2.86 17.36
C LEU A 108 -8.49 1.88 18.31
N GLU A 109 -8.74 1.97 19.61
CA GLU A 109 -8.11 1.09 20.59
C GLU A 109 -8.46 -0.39 20.34
N ALA A 110 -9.73 -0.68 20.08
CA ALA A 110 -10.18 -2.04 19.77
C ALA A 110 -9.57 -2.56 18.46
N ALA A 111 -9.49 -1.70 17.43
CA ALA A 111 -8.86 -2.05 16.16
C ALA A 111 -7.36 -2.34 16.31
N LEU A 112 -6.64 -1.57 17.13
CA LEU A 112 -5.23 -1.79 17.43
C LEU A 112 -5.01 -3.10 18.21
N GLN A 113 -5.85 -3.39 19.21
CA GLN A 113 -5.79 -4.68 19.92
C GLN A 113 -6.02 -5.86 18.96
N GLN A 114 -6.98 -5.72 18.05
CA GLN A 114 -7.24 -6.73 17.02
C GLN A 114 -6.06 -6.87 16.06
N LEU A 115 -5.41 -5.78 15.64
CA LEU A 115 -4.18 -5.80 14.83
C LEU A 115 -3.06 -6.58 15.51
N VAL A 116 -2.80 -6.24 16.76
CA VAL A 116 -1.75 -6.89 17.55
C VAL A 116 -2.02 -8.39 17.66
N HIS A 117 -3.27 -8.78 17.92
CA HIS A 117 -3.61 -10.18 18.12
C HIS A 117 -3.69 -11.00 16.84
N MET A 118 -4.25 -10.43 15.77
CA MET A 118 -4.64 -11.19 14.57
C MET A 118 -3.63 -11.11 13.42
N GLN A 119 -2.84 -10.05 13.34
CA GLN A 119 -1.90 -9.84 12.24
C GLN A 119 -0.45 -9.81 12.72
N ILE A 120 -0.19 -9.12 13.83
CA ILE A 120 1.18 -8.89 14.28
C ILE A 120 1.73 -10.07 15.07
N SER A 121 1.01 -10.59 16.06
CA SER A 121 1.55 -11.66 16.91
C SER A 121 1.79 -12.94 16.11
N PRO A 122 2.96 -13.59 16.21
CA PRO A 122 4.03 -13.39 17.20
C PRO A 122 5.18 -12.44 16.76
N ASP A 123 5.08 -11.79 15.61
CA ASP A 123 6.11 -10.93 15.06
C ASP A 123 6.30 -9.64 15.89
N ARG A 124 7.51 -9.09 15.81
CA ARG A 124 7.84 -7.78 16.37
C ARG A 124 7.89 -6.76 15.24
N ILE A 125 7.09 -5.71 15.37
CA ILE A 125 7.11 -4.58 14.45
C ILE A 125 8.26 -3.64 14.82
N THR A 126 9.05 -3.23 13.84
CA THR A 126 10.17 -2.30 14.01
C THR A 126 9.85 -0.90 13.52
N HIS A 127 8.93 -0.78 12.56
CA HIS A 127 8.59 0.47 11.89
C HIS A 127 7.08 0.64 11.76
N THR A 128 6.64 1.88 11.91
CA THR A 128 5.28 2.31 11.58
C THR A 128 5.34 3.52 10.65
N TRP A 129 4.64 3.42 9.53
CA TRP A 129 4.50 4.48 8.53
C TRP A 129 3.17 5.17 8.71
N PHE A 130 3.18 6.50 8.70
CA PHE A 130 2.00 7.33 8.84
C PHE A 130 1.86 8.24 7.63
N THR A 131 0.65 8.31 7.09
CA THR A 131 0.28 9.28 6.06
C THR A 131 -1.13 9.79 6.35
N ARG A 132 -1.28 11.11 6.44
CA ARG A 132 -2.54 11.82 6.74
C ARG A 132 -3.17 11.38 8.05
N CYS A 133 -2.36 10.97 9.03
CA CYS A 133 -2.80 10.47 10.34
C CYS A 133 -1.79 10.75 11.46
N GLU A 134 -1.07 11.87 11.35
CA GLU A 134 -0.04 12.29 12.30
C GLU A 134 -0.62 12.48 13.71
N ALA A 135 -1.88 12.91 13.81
CA ALA A 135 -2.56 13.13 15.08
C ALA A 135 -2.73 11.83 15.88
N GLU A 136 -2.90 10.69 15.22
CA GLU A 136 -3.07 9.37 15.84
C GLU A 136 -1.75 8.62 16.09
N SER A 137 -0.63 9.11 15.55
CA SER A 137 0.68 8.43 15.59
C SER A 137 1.08 7.97 17.00
N GLY A 138 0.99 8.86 18.00
CA GLY A 138 1.34 8.53 19.38
C GLY A 138 0.46 7.44 20.01
N ALA A 139 -0.84 7.42 19.69
CA ALA A 139 -1.76 6.38 20.19
C ALA A 139 -1.47 5.02 19.53
N ILE A 140 -1.22 5.02 18.21
CA ILE A 140 -0.86 3.83 17.44
C ILE A 140 0.46 3.26 17.95
N THR A 141 1.51 4.07 18.04
CA THR A 141 2.83 3.65 18.55
C THR A 141 2.74 3.07 19.97
N SER A 142 2.01 3.74 20.86
CA SER A 142 1.80 3.26 22.24
C SER A 142 1.15 1.87 22.28
N ALA A 143 0.16 1.61 21.42
CA ALA A 143 -0.52 0.31 21.37
C ALA A 143 0.35 -0.81 20.77
N LEU A 144 1.27 -0.47 19.86
CA LEU A 144 2.16 -1.44 19.20
C LEU A 144 3.38 -1.82 20.06
N ILE A 145 3.77 -0.98 21.01
CA ILE A 145 4.89 -1.24 21.93
C ILE A 145 4.39 -2.02 23.14
N SER A 146 4.63 -3.33 23.16
CA SER A 146 4.37 -4.19 24.33
C SER A 146 5.49 -4.19 25.37
N ASP A 147 6.73 -3.91 24.95
CA ASP A 147 7.90 -3.78 25.82
C ASP A 147 8.34 -2.31 25.88
N PRO A 148 8.32 -1.64 27.05
CA PRO A 148 8.73 -0.25 27.20
C PRO A 148 10.18 0.05 26.73
N LYS A 149 11.01 -0.98 26.57
CA LYS A 149 12.38 -0.86 26.04
C LYS A 149 12.47 -1.10 24.53
N ALA A 150 11.41 -1.61 23.91
CA ALA A 150 11.36 -1.77 22.47
C ALA A 150 11.26 -0.39 21.81
N ARG A 151 12.07 -0.19 20.77
CA ARG A 151 12.06 1.03 19.99
C ARG A 151 11.28 0.77 18.71
N LEU A 152 10.11 1.38 18.59
CA LEU A 152 9.39 1.50 17.33
C LEU A 152 9.89 2.76 16.60
N ILE A 153 10.19 2.64 15.31
CA ILE A 153 10.63 3.76 14.49
C ILE A 153 9.43 4.31 13.72
N GLU A 154 9.04 5.54 14.04
CA GLU A 154 7.99 6.25 13.32
C GLU A 154 8.52 6.85 12.02
N ARG A 155 7.75 6.71 10.94
CA ARG A 155 8.03 7.27 9.62
C ARG A 155 6.83 8.10 9.17
N HIS A 156 6.93 9.43 9.31
CA HIS A 156 5.94 10.36 8.76
C HIS A 156 6.20 10.54 7.27
N PHE A 157 5.40 9.85 6.47
CA PHE A 157 5.61 9.69 5.04
C PHE A 157 5.41 11.01 4.28
N ASP A 158 4.39 11.76 4.65
CA ASP A 158 3.98 13.00 3.97
C ASP A 158 5.05 14.09 4.01
N HIS A 159 5.89 14.10 5.05
CA HIS A 159 7.02 15.03 5.14
C HIS A 159 8.11 14.76 4.08
N ILE A 160 8.16 13.54 3.53
CA ILE A 160 9.16 13.11 2.56
C ILE A 160 8.58 13.22 1.15
N THR A 161 7.36 12.75 0.95
CA THR A 161 6.74 12.64 -0.38
C THR A 161 5.83 13.80 -0.75
N GLY A 162 5.56 14.70 0.20
CA GLY A 162 4.44 15.62 0.10
C GLY A 162 3.12 14.85 0.04
N GLU A 163 2.14 15.42 -0.65
CA GLU A 163 0.79 14.86 -0.75
C GLU A 163 0.49 14.45 -2.21
N PRO A 164 0.87 13.24 -2.67
CA PRO A 164 0.51 12.73 -4.00
C PRO A 164 -0.94 12.26 -4.09
N GLY A 165 -1.85 12.93 -3.37
CA GLY A 165 -3.29 12.73 -3.44
C GLY A 165 -3.72 11.27 -3.26
N PRO A 166 -4.63 10.75 -4.09
CA PRO A 166 -5.09 9.36 -4.03
C PRO A 166 -4.01 8.28 -4.26
N ALA A 167 -2.82 8.63 -4.76
CA ALA A 167 -1.73 7.66 -4.87
C ALA A 167 -0.97 7.45 -3.54
N THR A 168 -1.18 8.31 -2.54
CA THR A 168 -0.37 8.35 -1.32
C THR A 168 -0.37 7.03 -0.55
N SER A 169 -1.54 6.42 -0.33
CA SER A 169 -1.68 5.14 0.37
C SER A 169 -0.94 4.01 -0.35
N TRP A 170 -1.03 3.97 -1.68
CA TRP A 170 -0.31 3.02 -2.53
C TRP A 170 1.21 3.17 -2.45
N ILE A 171 1.72 4.41 -2.46
CA ILE A 171 3.16 4.67 -2.37
C ILE A 171 3.67 4.35 -0.97
N ALA A 172 2.93 4.69 0.09
CA ALA A 172 3.28 4.34 1.46
C ALA A 172 3.36 2.81 1.65
N LEU A 173 2.37 2.06 1.14
CA LEU A 173 2.36 0.60 1.19
C LEU A 173 3.51 -0.03 0.42
N ALA A 174 3.77 0.42 -0.82
CA ALA A 174 4.89 -0.09 -1.62
C ALA A 174 6.24 0.20 -0.95
N THR A 175 6.41 1.39 -0.38
CA THR A 175 7.63 1.78 0.32
C THR A 175 7.85 0.95 1.58
N ALA A 176 6.80 0.76 2.39
CA ALA A 176 6.89 -0.04 3.61
C ALA A 176 7.14 -1.52 3.30
N LEU A 177 6.53 -2.04 2.23
CA LEU A 177 6.76 -3.42 1.77
C LEU A 177 8.21 -3.61 1.33
N GLU A 178 8.78 -2.69 0.56
CA GLU A 178 10.20 -2.71 0.18
C GLU A 178 11.10 -2.66 1.43
N ALA A 179 10.86 -1.71 2.33
CA ALA A 179 11.64 -1.57 3.56
C ALA A 179 11.54 -2.81 4.49
N SER A 180 10.46 -3.58 4.38
CA SER A 180 10.25 -4.77 5.20
C SER A 180 11.25 -5.89 4.91
N HIS A 181 11.88 -5.90 3.73
CA HIS A 181 12.93 -6.85 3.38
C HIS A 181 14.16 -6.74 4.27
N GLU A 182 14.46 -5.55 4.80
CA GLU A 182 15.62 -5.31 5.65
C GLU A 182 15.28 -5.36 7.15
N SER A 183 14.08 -4.90 7.51
CA SER A 183 13.72 -4.62 8.91
C SER A 183 12.60 -5.51 9.47
N GLY A 184 12.13 -6.49 8.70
CA GLY A 184 11.02 -7.36 9.08
C GLY A 184 9.66 -6.68 8.91
N PRO A 185 8.57 -7.29 9.43
CA PRO A 185 7.22 -6.77 9.27
C PRO A 185 7.02 -5.35 9.84
N GLN A 186 6.18 -4.58 9.16
CA GLN A 186 5.94 -3.16 9.42
C GLN A 186 4.45 -2.86 9.41
N VAL A 187 4.05 -1.77 10.06
CA VAL A 187 2.66 -1.28 10.02
C VAL A 187 2.61 -0.02 9.17
N VAL A 188 1.57 0.07 8.34
CA VAL A 188 1.20 1.28 7.60
C VAL A 188 -0.15 1.75 8.12
N ALA A 189 -0.19 3.00 8.56
CA ALA A 189 -1.38 3.70 9.00
C ALA A 189 -1.67 4.84 8.01
N TRP A 190 -2.89 4.91 7.49
CA TRP A 190 -3.27 5.97 6.55
C TRP A 190 -4.72 6.39 6.63
N ARG A 191 -5.02 7.59 6.14
CA ARG A 191 -6.36 8.01 5.75
C ARG A 191 -6.42 8.22 4.24
N GLU A 192 -7.48 7.75 3.62
CA GLU A 192 -7.75 8.10 2.23
C GLU A 192 -8.16 9.58 2.09
N PRO A 193 -7.97 10.20 0.92
CA PRO A 193 -8.56 11.51 0.65
C PRO A 193 -10.06 11.53 0.92
N ASP A 194 -10.52 12.56 1.63
CA ASP A 194 -11.92 12.78 1.98
C ASP A 194 -12.57 11.67 2.86
N ASP A 195 -11.76 10.80 3.47
CA ASP A 195 -12.21 9.80 4.45
C ASP A 195 -11.69 10.12 5.86
N GLU A 196 -12.61 10.09 6.83
CA GLU A 196 -12.32 10.24 8.25
C GLU A 196 -11.99 8.91 8.93
N SER A 197 -11.93 7.82 8.17
CA SER A 197 -11.57 6.50 8.66
C SER A 197 -10.06 6.32 8.62
N LEU A 198 -9.51 5.79 9.71
CA LEU A 198 -8.11 5.39 9.78
C LEU A 198 -7.98 3.94 9.34
N HIS A 199 -7.12 3.68 8.38
CA HIS A 199 -6.76 2.34 7.93
C HIS A 199 -5.43 1.92 8.52
N LEU A 200 -5.35 0.68 9.00
CA LEU A 200 -4.16 0.06 9.54
C LEU A 200 -3.89 -1.24 8.79
N CYS A 201 -2.70 -1.40 8.25
CA CYS A 201 -2.31 -2.60 7.51
C CYS A 201 -0.91 -3.03 7.90
N MET A 202 -0.73 -4.33 8.13
CA MET A 202 0.59 -4.92 8.25
C MET A 202 1.13 -5.29 6.87
N VAL A 203 2.41 -5.06 6.68
CA VAL A 203 3.17 -5.51 5.51
C VAL A 203 4.40 -6.26 5.97
N GLY A 204 4.89 -7.21 5.18
CA GLY A 204 6.13 -7.89 5.50
C GLY A 204 6.73 -8.62 4.32
N ALA A 205 8.01 -8.93 4.45
CA ALA A 205 8.77 -9.57 3.40
C ALA A 205 8.37 -11.03 3.22
N ALA A 206 8.76 -11.60 2.09
CA ALA A 206 8.67 -13.04 1.88
C ALA A 206 9.41 -13.77 3.00
N GLN A 207 8.79 -14.77 3.62
CA GLN A 207 9.54 -15.60 4.58
C GLN A 207 10.64 -16.35 3.83
N PRO A 208 11.91 -16.28 4.29
CA PRO A 208 12.95 -17.13 3.74
C PRO A 208 12.57 -18.58 4.03
N HIS A 209 12.64 -19.44 3.02
CA HIS A 209 12.38 -20.87 3.17
C HIS A 209 13.22 -21.41 4.34
N ALA A 210 12.57 -21.76 5.45
CA ALA A 210 13.18 -22.69 6.39
C ALA A 210 13.41 -23.96 5.58
N SER A 211 14.68 -24.26 5.30
CA SER A 211 15.07 -25.53 4.71
C SER A 211 14.43 -26.59 5.60
N GLN A 212 13.43 -27.31 5.09
CA GLN A 212 12.92 -28.50 5.75
C GLN A 212 14.13 -29.40 5.94
N LYS A 213 14.68 -29.42 7.15
CA LYS A 213 15.53 -30.53 7.57
C LYS A 213 14.57 -31.70 7.65
N GLU A 214 14.60 -32.52 6.60
CA GLU A 214 14.08 -33.88 6.66
C GLU A 214 14.70 -34.55 7.89
N PHE A 215 13.84 -34.95 8.82
CA PHE A 215 14.19 -35.83 9.95
C PHE A 215 13.73 -37.25 9.60
#